data_AF-A0A397W417-F1
#
_entry.id   AF-A0A397W417-F1
#
_cell.length_a   1.000
_cell.length_b   1.000
_cell.length_c   1.000
_cell.angle_alpha   90.00
_cell.angle_beta   90.00
_cell.angle_gamma   90.00
#
_symmetry.space_group_name_H-M   'P 1'
#
loop_
_entity.id
_entity.type
_entity.pdbx_description
1 polymer ?
#
loop_
_entity_poly.entity_id
_entity_poly.type
_entity_poly.pdbx_seq_one_letter_code
_entity_poly.pdbx_strand_id
1 'polypeptide(L)'
;MLSIPNSEISLECLSFLENGDLIMVNQTPYRAHVFTQQKNGSKLTHKLTIKLGSDPDTTIVIITPKGKLLIVNWYLGTITKWDIEKLKFKALFLYDPNYDVQHVKLSDDERLLFVYGIKYDKSGEASSYIDVYLDQNGMKFLTCKVSVNLIEN
;
A
#
# COMPACT_ATOMS: atom_id res chain seq x y z
N MET A 1 -15.87 3.67 24.67
CA MET A 1 -14.50 3.34 25.14
C MET A 1 -13.92 2.31 24.19
N LEU A 2 -12.88 2.68 23.44
CA LEU A 2 -12.15 1.79 22.54
C LEU A 2 -11.18 0.99 23.42
N SER A 3 -11.52 -0.25 23.79
CA SER A 3 -10.59 -1.12 24.50
C SER A 3 -9.71 -1.81 23.47
N ILE A 4 -8.59 -1.19 23.11
CA ILE A 4 -7.57 -1.88 22.32
C ILE A 4 -6.78 -2.76 23.29
N PRO A 5 -6.62 -4.07 23.03
CA PRO A 5 -5.83 -4.93 23.89
C PRO A 5 -4.34 -4.57 23.73
N ASN A 6 -3.66 -4.39 24.86
CA ASN A 6 -2.25 -4.04 25.06
C ASN A 6 -1.95 -2.54 25.24
N SER A 7 -1.18 -2.27 26.29
CA SER A 7 -0.90 -0.95 26.88
C SER A 7 0.15 -0.11 26.14
N GLU A 8 0.78 -0.63 25.09
CA GLU A 8 1.67 0.13 24.21
C GLU A 8 1.49 -0.38 22.78
N ILE A 9 0.76 0.37 21.96
CA ILE A 9 0.53 0.05 20.55
C ILE A 9 1.43 0.98 19.75
N SER A 10 2.49 0.44 19.16
CA SER A 10 3.24 1.17 18.16
C SER A 10 2.46 1.18 16.85
N LEU A 11 2.01 2.36 16.45
CA LEU A 11 1.22 2.59 15.25
C LEU A 11 2.13 3.05 14.12
N GLU A 12 2.00 2.43 12.95
CA GLU A 12 2.58 2.94 11.72
C GLU A 12 1.65 3.96 11.06
N CYS A 13 0.34 3.66 11.02
CA CYS A 13 -0.62 4.49 10.32
C CYS A 13 -2.02 4.38 10.93
N LEU A 14 -2.78 5.47 10.85
CA LEU A 14 -4.19 5.55 11.19
C LEU A 14 -4.91 6.41 10.14
N SER A 15 -6.00 5.91 9.57
CA SER A 15 -6.74 6.61 8.52
C SER A 15 -8.24 6.30 8.54
N PHE A 16 -9.07 7.31 8.27
CA PHE A 16 -10.50 7.15 8.04
C PHE A 16 -10.78 6.94 6.55
N LEU A 17 -11.69 6.02 6.24
CA LEU A 17 -12.21 5.78 4.91
C LEU A 17 -13.43 6.68 4.63
N GLU A 18 -13.77 6.84 3.36
CA GLU A 18 -14.95 7.62 2.92
C GLU A 18 -16.27 7.07 3.50
N ASN A 19 -16.34 5.76 3.77
CA ASN A 19 -17.50 5.13 4.39
C ASN A 19 -17.56 5.29 5.92
N GLY A 20 -16.60 5.98 6.53
CA GLY A 20 -16.49 6.20 7.96
C GLY A 20 -15.81 5.09 8.76
N ASP A 21 -15.40 3.99 8.12
CA ASP A 21 -14.58 2.96 8.76
C ASP A 21 -13.18 3.54 9.07
N LEU A 22 -12.59 3.10 10.18
CA LEU A 22 -11.23 3.44 10.59
C LEU A 22 -10.30 2.26 10.32
N ILE A 23 -9.16 2.52 9.67
CA ILE A 23 -8.06 1.56 9.56
C ILE A 23 -6.91 1.99 10.47
N MET A 24 -6.37 1.02 11.21
CA MET A 24 -5.23 1.18 12.10
C MET A 24 -4.18 0.12 11.77
N VAL A 25 -2.94 0.55 11.51
CA VAL A 25 -1.81 -0.34 11.22
C VAL A 25 -0.87 -0.35 12.40
N ASN A 26 -0.71 -1.52 13.00
CA ASN A 26 0.19 -1.75 14.12
C ASN A 26 1.53 -2.27 13.61
N GLN A 27 2.63 -1.83 14.21
CA GLN A 27 3.97 -2.37 13.93
C GLN A 27 4.17 -3.76 14.56
N THR A 28 3.67 -3.97 15.78
CA THR A 28 3.89 -5.22 16.53
C THR A 28 2.60 -5.70 17.22
N PRO A 29 2.02 -6.84 16.82
CA PRO A 29 2.33 -7.60 15.60
C PRO A 29 1.92 -6.82 14.34
N TYR A 30 2.63 -7.04 13.23
CA TYR A 30 2.44 -6.29 11.98
C TYR A 30 1.10 -6.59 11.29
N ARG A 31 0.09 -5.77 11.59
CA ARG A 31 -1.31 -6.03 11.26
C ARG A 31 -2.09 -4.75 11.00
N ALA A 32 -3.01 -4.82 10.03
CA ALA A 32 -4.05 -3.80 9.86
C ALA A 32 -5.34 -4.25 10.54
N HIS A 33 -5.92 -3.38 11.35
CA HIS A 33 -7.20 -3.53 12.00
C HIS A 33 -8.19 -2.56 11.39
N VAL A 34 -9.40 -3.05 11.08
CA VAL A 34 -10.48 -2.19 10.55
C VAL A 34 -11.59 -2.14 11.57
N PHE A 35 -12.09 -0.94 11.82
CA PHE A 35 -13.19 -0.66 12.73
C PHE A 35 -14.29 0.08 12.00
N THR A 36 -15.53 -0.19 12.36
CA THR A 36 -16.69 0.51 11.81
C THR A 36 -17.39 1.32 12.90
N GLN A 37 -17.87 2.50 12.56
CA GLN A 37 -18.65 3.33 13.48
C GLN A 37 -20.07 2.80 13.59
N GLN A 38 -20.55 2.62 14.82
CA GLN A 38 -21.95 2.26 15.05
C GLN A 38 -22.89 3.40 14.63
N LYS A 39 -24.11 3.06 14.24
CA LYS A 39 -25.13 4.02 13.75
C LYS A 39 -25.43 5.17 14.72
N ASN A 40 -25.17 5.00 16.02
CA ASN A 40 -25.34 6.02 17.06
C ASN A 40 -24.08 6.88 17.31
N GLY A 41 -23.04 6.71 16.49
CA GLY A 41 -21.82 7.54 16.45
C GLY A 41 -20.83 7.36 17.61
N SER A 42 -21.23 6.74 18.73
CA SER A 42 -20.47 6.79 19.98
C SER A 42 -19.46 5.65 20.18
N LYS A 43 -19.45 4.64 19.31
CA LYS A 43 -18.60 3.46 19.46
C LYS A 43 -18.09 2.93 18.12
N LEU A 44 -16.79 2.60 18.09
CA LEU A 44 -16.17 1.82 17.02
C LEU A 44 -16.23 0.33 17.38
N THR A 45 -16.60 -0.49 16.41
CA THR A 45 -16.62 -1.96 16.51
C THR A 45 -15.54 -2.53 15.60
N HIS A 46 -14.72 -3.46 16.11
CA HIS A 46 -13.73 -4.17 15.31
C HIS A 46 -14.43 -5.02 14.24
N LYS A 47 -14.00 -4.90 12.98
CA LYS A 47 -14.58 -5.56 11.80
C LYS A 47 -13.70 -6.71 11.31
N LEU A 48 -12.39 -6.49 11.21
CA LEU A 48 -11.44 -7.48 10.70
C LEU A 48 -9.99 -7.16 11.08
N THR A 49 -9.13 -8.16 10.95
CA THR A 49 -7.67 -8.02 11.06
C THR A 49 -6.98 -8.64 9.84
N ILE A 50 -6.09 -7.90 9.18
CA ILE A 50 -5.26 -8.36 8.06
C ILE A 50 -3.83 -8.50 8.55
N LYS A 51 -3.20 -9.65 8.30
CA LYS A 51 -1.76 -9.83 8.53
C LYS A 51 -1.01 -9.18 7.36
N LEU A 52 -0.15 -8.22 7.67
CA LEU A 52 0.51 -7.40 6.65
C LEU A 52 1.83 -7.99 6.15
N GLY A 53 2.34 -9.02 6.81
CA GLY A 53 3.58 -9.67 6.43
C GLY A 53 4.34 -10.15 7.66
N SER A 54 5.65 -10.29 7.48
CA SER A 54 6.58 -10.77 8.50
C SER A 54 7.41 -9.63 9.09
N ASP A 55 7.66 -8.56 8.32
CA ASP A 55 8.66 -7.55 8.64
C ASP A 55 8.20 -6.13 8.22
N PRO A 56 8.00 -5.21 9.17
CA PRO A 56 7.65 -3.81 8.88
C PRO A 56 8.77 -3.05 8.17
N ASP A 57 10.04 -3.45 8.29
CA ASP A 57 11.17 -2.72 7.71
C ASP A 57 11.28 -2.93 6.19
N THR A 58 10.61 -3.95 5.65
CA THR A 58 10.60 -4.28 4.22
C THR A 58 9.23 -4.09 3.57
N THR A 59 8.27 -3.53 4.32
CA THR A 59 6.88 -3.40 3.89
C THR A 59 6.37 -1.98 4.03
N ILE A 60 5.76 -1.43 2.98
CA ILE A 60 4.94 -0.20 3.07
C ILE A 60 3.47 -0.59 3.01
N VAL A 61 2.69 0.07 3.85
CA VAL A 61 1.24 0.07 3.76
C VAL A 61 0.72 1.37 3.16
N ILE A 62 -0.12 1.26 2.13
CA ILE A 62 -0.82 2.39 1.53
C ILE A 62 -2.33 2.17 1.68
N ILE A 63 -3.01 3.13 2.30
CA ILE A 63 -4.45 3.12 2.47
C ILE A 63 -5.05 4.23 1.61
N THR A 64 -6.03 3.88 0.79
CA THR A 64 -6.78 4.86 -0.01
C THR A 64 -8.09 5.24 0.68
N PRO A 65 -8.62 6.46 0.44
CA PRO A 65 -9.92 6.87 0.96
C PRO A 65 -11.07 5.94 0.57
N LYS A 66 -11.01 5.33 -0.63
CA LYS A 66 -12.02 4.38 -1.15
C LYS A 66 -11.88 2.96 -0.58
N GLY A 67 -11.04 2.77 0.43
CA GLY A 67 -10.93 1.49 1.15
C GLY A 67 -10.13 0.41 0.44
N LYS A 68 -9.19 0.78 -0.44
CA LYS A 68 -8.12 -0.14 -0.88
C LYS A 68 -6.94 -0.05 0.06
N LEU A 69 -6.40 -1.22 0.39
CA LEU A 69 -5.15 -1.40 1.13
C LEU A 69 -4.13 -2.04 0.19
N LEU A 70 -3.00 -1.36 -0.02
CA LEU A 70 -1.84 -1.93 -0.70
C LEU A 70 -0.77 -2.29 0.34
N ILE A 71 -0.17 -3.45 0.14
CA ILE A 71 0.97 -3.94 0.93
C ILE A 71 2.11 -4.14 -0.06
N VAL A 72 3.08 -3.24 -0.02
CA VAL A 72 4.26 -3.24 -0.91
C VAL A 72 5.38 -3.93 -0.16
N ASN A 73 5.83 -5.09 -0.62
CA ASN A 73 7.00 -5.76 -0.06
C ASN A 73 8.19 -5.62 -1.00
N TRP A 74 9.17 -4.81 -0.61
CA TRP A 74 10.25 -4.40 -1.50
C TRP A 74 11.23 -5.54 -1.77
N TYR A 75 11.51 -6.33 -0.73
CA TYR A 75 12.41 -7.47 -0.81
C TYR A 75 11.89 -8.55 -1.77
N LEU A 76 10.58 -8.82 -1.76
CA LEU A 76 9.96 -9.84 -2.61
C LEU A 76 9.57 -9.33 -4.00
N GLY A 77 9.66 -8.01 -4.25
CA GLY A 77 9.21 -7.43 -5.52
C GLY A 77 7.69 -7.56 -5.73
N THR A 78 6.91 -7.49 -4.65
CA THR A 78 5.47 -7.74 -4.71
C THR A 78 4.65 -6.59 -4.14
N ILE A 79 3.47 -6.37 -4.71
CA ILE A 79 2.43 -5.53 -4.11
C ILE A 79 1.17 -6.37 -4.04
N THR A 80 0.58 -6.53 -2.85
CA THR A 80 -0.76 -7.12 -2.74
C THR A 80 -1.78 -6.02 -2.51
N LYS A 81 -2.96 -6.21 -3.09
CA LYS A 81 -4.09 -5.31 -2.92
C LYS A 81 -5.27 -6.02 -2.30
N TRP A 82 -5.85 -5.35 -1.33
CA TRP A 82 -7.04 -5.76 -0.61
C TRP A 82 -8.13 -4.71 -0.74
N ASP A 83 -9.36 -5.17 -0.89
CA ASP A 83 -10.57 -4.37 -0.81
C ASP A 83 -11.16 -4.57 0.58
N ILE A 84 -11.03 -3.51 1.38
CA ILE A 84 -11.38 -3.50 2.79
C ILE A 84 -12.90 -3.48 2.98
N GLU A 85 -13.64 -2.88 2.05
CA GLU A 85 -15.10 -2.90 2.10
C GLU A 85 -15.63 -4.31 1.91
N LYS A 86 -15.09 -5.02 0.91
CA LYS A 86 -15.49 -6.40 0.56
C LYS A 86 -14.69 -7.47 1.29
N LEU A 87 -13.80 -7.08 2.20
CA LEU A 87 -13.00 -7.97 3.05
C LEU A 87 -12.18 -9.01 2.26
N LYS A 88 -11.66 -8.65 1.07
CA LYS A 88 -11.05 -9.64 0.18
C LYS A 88 -9.80 -9.17 -0.53
N PHE A 89 -8.90 -10.13 -0.75
CA PHE A 89 -7.79 -10.00 -1.68
C PHE A 89 -8.32 -9.71 -3.10
N LYS A 90 -7.62 -8.84 -3.83
CA LYS A 90 -8.00 -8.43 -5.19
C LYS A 90 -6.97 -8.76 -6.24
N ALA A 91 -5.71 -8.42 -5.98
CA ALA A 91 -4.67 -8.53 -6.99
C ALA A 91 -3.29 -8.66 -6.34
N LEU A 92 -2.38 -9.31 -7.07
CA LEU A 92 -0.96 -9.34 -6.82
C LEU A 92 -0.27 -8.66 -8.01
N PHE A 93 0.59 -7.69 -7.74
CA PHE A 93 1.43 -7.03 -8.72
C PHE A 93 2.86 -7.51 -8.49
N LEU A 94 3.50 -7.96 -9.57
CA LEU A 94 4.90 -8.36 -9.55
C LEU A 94 5.73 -7.29 -10.27
N TYR A 95 6.80 -6.86 -9.63
CA TYR A 95 7.81 -5.99 -10.24
C TYR A 95 9.19 -6.63 -10.08
N ASP A 96 10.14 -6.14 -10.88
CA ASP A 96 11.51 -6.66 -10.84
C ASP A 96 12.12 -6.38 -9.45
N PRO A 97 12.59 -7.39 -8.69
CA PRO A 97 13.17 -7.15 -7.37
C PRO A 97 14.51 -6.39 -7.41
N ASN A 98 15.16 -6.28 -8.58
CA ASN A 98 16.32 -5.39 -8.77
C ASN A 98 15.92 -3.93 -8.95
N TYR A 99 14.62 -3.66 -8.88
CA TYR A 99 14.07 -2.32 -8.93
C TYR A 99 14.06 -1.75 -7.52
N ASP A 100 14.89 -0.74 -7.31
CA ASP A 100 14.85 0.03 -6.08
C ASP A 100 13.62 0.94 -6.11
N VAL A 101 12.53 0.45 -5.51
CA VAL A 101 11.23 1.13 -5.51
C VAL A 101 11.28 2.31 -4.55
N GLN A 102 11.11 3.50 -5.13
CA GLN A 102 11.15 4.76 -4.42
C GLN A 102 9.74 5.24 -4.08
N HIS A 103 8.77 5.02 -4.98
CA HIS A 103 7.39 5.44 -4.77
C HIS A 103 6.37 4.49 -5.40
N VAL A 104 5.23 4.34 -4.73
CA VAL A 104 4.06 3.62 -5.23
C VAL A 104 2.84 4.51 -5.07
N LYS A 105 2.03 4.65 -6.12
CA LYS A 105 0.82 5.50 -6.10
C LYS A 105 -0.29 4.91 -6.97
N LEU A 106 -1.53 4.96 -6.48
CA LEU A 106 -2.72 4.71 -7.31
C LEU A 106 -3.15 5.99 -8.02
N SER A 107 -3.70 5.88 -9.23
CA SER A 107 -4.43 6.98 -9.87
C SER A 107 -5.62 7.42 -9.03
N ASP A 108 -6.14 8.63 -9.23
CA ASP A 108 -7.25 9.17 -8.43
C ASP A 108 -8.56 8.36 -8.63
N ASP A 109 -8.75 7.81 -9.83
CA ASP A 109 -9.82 6.85 -10.14
C ASP A 109 -9.50 5.41 -9.67
N GLU A 110 -8.28 5.22 -9.17
CA GLU A 110 -7.67 3.98 -8.70
C GLU A 110 -7.75 2.82 -9.69
N ARG A 111 -7.71 3.11 -11.00
CA ARG A 111 -7.67 2.11 -12.06
C ARG A 111 -6.25 1.70 -12.46
N LEU A 112 -5.27 2.54 -12.14
CA LEU A 112 -3.87 2.31 -12.44
C LEU A 112 -3.03 2.39 -11.16
N LEU A 113 -2.05 1.49 -11.07
CA LEU A 113 -1.00 1.53 -10.05
C LEU A 113 0.32 1.92 -10.72
N PHE A 114 0.96 2.96 -10.20
CA PHE A 114 2.28 3.43 -10.63
C PHE A 114 3.33 2.98 -9.61
N VAL A 115 4.40 2.36 -10.10
CA VAL A 115 5.58 1.96 -9.32
C VAL A 115 6.79 2.66 -9.92
N TYR A 116 7.26 3.70 -9.23
CA TYR A 116 8.45 4.46 -9.59
C TYR A 116 9.66 3.93 -8.84
N GLY A 117 10.77 3.76 -9.55
CA GLY A 117 12.00 3.27 -8.97
C GLY A 117 13.19 3.44 -9.88
N ILE A 118 14.35 3.00 -9.40
CA ILE A 118 15.63 3.05 -10.10
C ILE A 118 16.05 1.63 -10.47
N LYS A 119 16.44 1.43 -11.73
CA LYS A 119 17.09 0.19 -12.19
C LYS A 119 18.55 0.48 -12.47
N TYR A 120 19.41 -0.43 -12.01
CA TYR A 120 20.83 -0.44 -12.33
C TYR A 120 21.07 -1.46 -13.43
N ASP A 121 21.72 -1.06 -14.51
CA ASP A 121 22.15 -2.00 -15.53
C ASP A 121 23.43 -2.75 -15.12
N LYS A 122 23.92 -3.64 -16.00
CA LYS A 122 25.13 -4.43 -15.72
C LYS A 122 26.41 -3.60 -15.59
N SER A 123 26.42 -2.38 -16.13
CA SER A 123 27.50 -1.40 -15.97
C SER A 123 27.38 -0.60 -14.67
N GLY A 124 26.26 -0.73 -13.95
CA GLY A 124 25.94 0.07 -12.76
C GLY A 124 25.31 1.42 -13.08
N GLU A 125 24.95 1.69 -14.34
CA GLU A 125 24.27 2.94 -14.70
C GLU A 125 22.83 2.92 -14.17
N ALA A 126 22.47 3.95 -13.42
CA ALA A 126 21.15 4.12 -12.84
C ALA A 126 20.21 4.80 -13.82
N SER A 127 19.02 4.22 -14.01
CA SER A 127 17.95 4.83 -14.79
C SER A 127 16.63 4.75 -14.03
N SER A 128 15.90 5.86 -13.99
CA SER A 128 14.58 5.92 -13.38
C SER A 128 13.52 5.36 -14.32
N TYR A 129 12.58 4.60 -13.77
CA TYR A 129 11.45 4.06 -14.52
C TYR A 129 10.13 4.32 -13.77
N ILE A 130 9.04 4.14 -14.50
CA ILE A 130 7.69 3.99 -13.94
C ILE A 130 7.09 2.74 -14.58
N ASP A 131 6.82 1.73 -13.77
CA ASP A 131 5.98 0.60 -14.18
C ASP A 131 4.52 0.94 -13.86
N VAL A 132 3.64 0.77 -14.84
CA VAL A 132 2.20 1.04 -14.70
C VAL A 132 1.46 -0.27 -14.80
N TYR A 133 0.54 -0.51 -13.87
CA TYR A 133 -0.24 -1.73 -13.80
C TYR A 133 -1.74 -1.42 -13.84
N LEU A 134 -2.50 -2.34 -14.42
CA LEU A 134 -3.95 -2.33 -14.31
C LEU A 134 -4.36 -2.84 -12.92
N ASP A 135 -5.03 -1.99 -12.16
CA ASP A 135 -5.43 -2.22 -10.78
C ASP A 135 -6.38 -3.43 -10.59
N GLN A 136 -7.14 -3.76 -11.64
CA GLN A 136 -8.18 -4.79 -11.61
C GLN A 136 -7.63 -6.22 -11.54
N ASN A 137 -6.45 -6.46 -12.12
CA ASN A 137 -5.91 -7.81 -12.30
C ASN A 137 -4.40 -7.92 -12.08
N GLY A 138 -3.71 -6.83 -11.75
CA GLY A 138 -2.27 -6.87 -11.49
C GLY A 138 -1.40 -6.92 -12.74
N MET A 139 -2.00 -6.85 -13.93
CA MET A 139 -1.26 -6.93 -15.19
C MET A 139 -0.44 -5.66 -15.40
N LYS A 140 0.86 -5.81 -15.69
CA LYS A 140 1.70 -4.69 -16.12
C LYS A 140 1.22 -4.20 -17.48
N PHE A 141 0.83 -2.94 -17.55
CA PHE A 141 0.32 -2.28 -18.75
C PHE A 141 1.47 -1.70 -19.58
N LEU A 142 2.40 -0.98 -18.95
CA LEU A 142 3.55 -0.39 -19.62
C LEU A 142 4.71 -0.12 -18.64
N THR A 143 5.90 0.10 -19.20
CA THR A 143 7.09 0.58 -18.49
C THR A 143 7.59 1.84 -19.21
N CYS A 144 7.73 2.95 -18.49
CA CYS A 144 8.30 4.20 -18.99
C CYS A 144 9.70 4.43 -18.41
N LYS A 145 10.68 4.78 -19.23
CA LYS A 145 11.94 5.37 -18.75
C LYS A 145 11.70 6.86 -18.48
N VAL A 146 12.11 7.35 -17.31
CA VAL A 146 11.98 8.76 -16.94
C VAL A 146 13.31 9.46 -17.20
N SER A 147 13.30 10.40 -18.14
CA SER A 147 14.43 11.32 -18.35
C SER A 147 14.17 12.57 -17.54
N VAL A 148 14.99 12.82 -16.51
CA VAL A 148 14.97 14.11 -15.81
C VAL A 148 15.75 15.09 -16.67
N ASN A 149 15.05 15.89 -17.47
CA ASN A 149 15.67 17.09 -18.03
C ASN A 149 15.71 18.12 -16.91
N LEU A 150 16.89 18.32 -16.31
CA LEU A 150 17.12 19.47 -15.45
C LEU A 150 16.92 20.71 -16.34
N ILE A 151 15.84 21.44 -16.11
CA ILE A 151 15.74 22.81 -16.61
C ILE A 151 16.75 23.58 -15.77
N GLU A 152 17.92 23.82 -16.33
CA GLU A 152 18.89 24.76 -15.78
C GLU A 152 18.21 26.14 -15.76
N ASN A 153 17.95 26.65 -14.54
CA ASN A 153 17.54 28.04 -14.32
C ASN A 153 18.79 28.92 -14.22
#